data_AF-A0A7W0X337-F1
#
_entry.id   AF-A0A7W0X337-F1
#
_cell.length_a   1.000
_cell.length_b   1.000
_cell.length_c   1.000
_cell.angle_alpha   90.00
_cell.angle_beta   90.00
_cell.angle_gamma   90.00
#
_symmetry.space_group_name_H-M   'P 1'
#
loop_
_entity.id
_entity.type
_entity.pdbx_description
1 polymer ?
#
loop_
_entity_poly.entity_id
_entity_poly.type
_entity_poly.pdbx_seq_one_letter_code
_entity_poly.pdbx_strand_id
1 'polypeptide(L)'
;VDVVISFETIEHLAEEDQPRMLAECARVLKASGVLVLSAPNRLEYSEARGYRNPFHRHEHDRGELERLLVRNFSARRWYRQRRYFGSAIWNEAGGELLEAWNGGAASATPAEPPEAMYFVVVAALAAEALPPSGPAVSLFSDIAGTELSRLDAQAQDLLRLDSLLKERDRALDTQSAHIEHLEELVAFRERIVVERDGQLAAINAEREIITRERDRAQSAHAATEHALGAQRTEFDRLERALTAQEHIIAYRQTLRWWLALPWLRLKLWWQRVRGT
;
A
#
# COMPACT_ATOMS: atom_id res chain seq x y z
N VAL A 1 -41.47 41.95 16.89
CA VAL A 1 -41.56 40.64 16.21
C VAL A 1 -42.68 39.82 16.85
N ASP A 2 -43.53 39.15 16.09
CA ASP A 2 -44.62 38.32 16.63
C ASP A 2 -44.12 36.93 17.05
N VAL A 3 -43.24 36.32 16.25
CA VAL A 3 -42.65 35.02 16.53
C VAL A 3 -41.16 35.04 16.22
N VAL A 4 -40.34 34.55 17.14
CA VAL A 4 -38.94 34.20 16.89
C VAL A 4 -38.85 32.68 16.85
N ILE A 5 -38.18 32.12 15.83
CA ILE A 5 -37.98 30.68 15.69
C ILE A 5 -36.48 30.41 15.67
N SER A 6 -36.01 29.52 16.54
CA SER A 6 -34.61 29.10 16.60
C SER A 6 -34.55 27.61 16.87
N PHE A 7 -34.08 26.84 15.88
CA PHE A 7 -33.96 25.40 15.99
C PHE A 7 -32.49 25.03 15.97
N GLU A 8 -32.08 24.24 16.97
CA GLU A 8 -30.74 23.67 17.06
C GLU A 8 -29.65 24.74 16.83
N THR A 9 -29.76 25.85 17.58
CA THR A 9 -28.87 27.02 17.44
C THR A 9 -28.17 27.37 18.75
N ILE A 10 -28.86 27.26 19.89
CA ILE A 10 -28.36 27.73 21.20
C ILE A 10 -27.14 26.93 21.66
N GLU A 11 -27.08 25.66 21.33
CA GLU A 11 -26.00 24.72 21.65
C GLU A 11 -24.70 25.00 20.90
N HIS A 12 -24.77 25.73 19.79
CA HIS A 12 -23.61 26.16 19.02
C HIS A 12 -22.94 27.40 19.59
N LEU A 13 -23.58 28.08 20.54
CA LEU A 13 -23.01 29.23 21.24
C LEU A 13 -22.16 28.80 22.43
N ALA A 14 -21.20 29.63 22.79
CA ALA A 14 -20.53 29.51 24.09
C ALA A 14 -21.58 29.58 25.21
N GLU A 15 -21.39 28.85 26.30
CA GLU A 15 -22.32 28.81 27.43
C GLU A 15 -22.60 30.24 27.96
N GLU A 16 -21.58 31.10 27.99
CA GLU A 16 -21.68 32.49 28.42
C GLU A 16 -22.51 33.40 27.49
N ASP A 17 -22.66 33.04 26.21
CA ASP A 17 -23.40 33.83 25.23
C ASP A 17 -24.87 33.39 25.10
N GLN A 18 -25.23 32.19 25.55
CA GLN A 18 -26.60 31.68 25.47
C GLN A 18 -27.63 32.55 26.21
N PRO A 19 -27.36 33.08 27.42
CA PRO A 19 -28.28 34.02 28.07
C PRO A 19 -28.50 35.30 27.25
N ARG A 20 -27.47 35.78 26.55
CA ARG A 20 -27.54 37.00 25.72
C ARG A 20 -28.41 36.76 24.49
N MET A 21 -28.27 35.61 23.83
CA MET A 21 -29.17 35.21 22.74
C MET A 21 -30.63 35.23 23.18
N LEU A 22 -30.94 34.60 24.32
CA LEU A 22 -32.32 34.56 24.84
C LEU A 22 -32.85 35.93 25.25
N ALA A 23 -32.00 36.80 25.81
CA ALA A 23 -32.36 38.17 26.14
C ALA A 23 -32.67 39.00 24.88
N GLU A 24 -31.90 38.83 23.80
CA GLU A 24 -32.17 39.49 22.53
C GLU A 24 -33.46 38.98 21.88
N CYS A 25 -33.72 37.67 21.93
CA CYS A 25 -35.02 37.10 21.52
C CYS A 25 -36.18 37.76 22.27
N ALA A 26 -36.07 37.89 23.60
CA ALA A 26 -37.08 38.56 24.42
C ALA A 26 -37.25 40.05 24.06
N ARG A 27 -36.13 40.77 23.83
CA ARG A 27 -36.13 42.21 23.50
C ARG A 27 -36.83 42.52 22.18
N VAL A 28 -36.68 41.66 21.16
CA VAL A 28 -37.28 41.90 19.83
C VAL A 28 -38.74 41.47 19.74
N LEU A 29 -39.20 40.63 20.67
CA LEU A 29 -40.58 40.17 20.71
C LEU A 29 -41.53 41.28 21.18
N LYS A 30 -42.71 41.32 20.57
CA LYS A 30 -43.85 42.08 21.12
C LYS A 30 -44.27 41.43 22.45
N ALA A 31 -45.00 42.16 23.29
CA ALA A 31 -45.56 41.61 24.54
C ALA A 31 -46.44 40.36 24.31
N SER A 32 -47.17 40.31 23.20
CA SER A 32 -47.99 39.17 22.77
C SER A 32 -47.24 38.14 21.92
N GLY A 33 -45.93 38.30 21.75
CA GLY A 33 -45.11 37.45 20.90
C GLY A 33 -44.54 36.23 21.63
N VAL A 34 -44.09 35.24 20.85
CA VAL A 34 -43.53 33.99 21.37
C VAL A 34 -42.20 33.61 20.71
N LEU A 35 -41.35 32.96 21.48
CA LEU A 35 -40.17 32.24 21.01
C LEU A 35 -40.53 30.77 20.82
N VAL A 36 -40.22 30.19 19.67
CA VAL A 36 -40.18 28.74 19.44
C VAL A 36 -38.71 28.33 19.39
N LEU A 37 -38.24 27.67 20.44
CA LEU A 37 -36.87 27.22 20.58
C LEU A 37 -36.81 25.70 20.49
N SER A 38 -35.84 25.15 19.75
CA SER A 38 -35.47 23.74 19.84
C SER A 38 -34.01 23.58 20.25
N ALA A 39 -33.75 22.59 21.11
CA ALA A 39 -32.41 22.21 21.55
C ALA A 39 -32.33 20.69 21.77
N PRO A 40 -31.17 20.05 21.50
CA PRO A 40 -30.94 18.65 21.80
C PRO A 40 -31.02 18.40 23.31
N ASN A 41 -31.59 17.26 23.69
CA ASN A 41 -31.54 16.77 25.06
C ASN A 41 -30.20 16.06 25.27
N ARG A 42 -29.24 16.70 25.95
CA ARG A 42 -27.86 16.17 26.13
C ARG A 42 -27.82 14.70 26.56
N LEU A 43 -28.70 14.31 27.48
CA LEU A 43 -28.78 12.95 28.02
C LEU A 43 -29.10 11.91 26.93
N GLU A 44 -30.01 12.23 26.02
CA GLU A 44 -30.45 11.32 24.95
C GLU A 44 -29.62 11.47 23.66
N TYR A 45 -29.25 12.71 23.32
CA TYR A 45 -28.58 13.05 22.07
C TYR A 45 -27.11 12.66 22.09
N SER A 46 -26.40 12.98 23.18
CA SER A 46 -24.96 12.77 23.29
C SER A 46 -24.62 11.59 24.20
N GLU A 47 -25.08 11.63 25.45
CA GLU A 47 -24.63 10.68 26.47
C GLU A 47 -25.09 9.24 26.19
N ALA A 48 -26.39 9.03 26.00
CA ALA A 48 -26.94 7.70 25.71
C ALA A 48 -26.41 7.09 24.40
N ARG A 49 -25.95 7.94 23.46
CA ARG A 49 -25.42 7.50 22.16
C ARG A 49 -23.90 7.38 22.12
N GLY A 50 -23.20 7.85 23.15
CA GLY A 50 -21.75 8.03 23.11
C GLY A 50 -21.29 8.92 21.94
N TYR A 51 -22.16 9.86 21.53
CA TYR A 51 -21.94 10.73 20.39
C TYR A 51 -21.62 12.14 20.88
N ARG A 52 -20.69 12.83 20.21
CA ARG A 52 -20.42 14.24 20.48
C ARG A 52 -20.37 14.97 19.16
N ASN A 53 -21.32 15.87 18.96
CA ASN A 53 -21.31 16.73 17.78
C ASN A 53 -20.19 17.78 17.94
N PRO A 54 -19.19 17.85 17.04
CA PRO A 54 -18.07 18.78 17.17
C PRO A 54 -18.50 20.27 17.06
N PHE A 55 -19.69 20.54 16.53
CA PHE A 55 -20.22 21.89 16.41
C PHE A 55 -21.02 22.33 17.62
N HIS A 56 -21.40 21.42 18.53
CA HIS A 56 -22.08 21.76 19.76
C HIS A 56 -21.06 22.16 20.82
N ARG A 57 -21.11 23.43 21.22
CA ARG A 57 -20.23 23.99 22.24
C ARG A 57 -20.74 23.67 23.65
N HIS A 58 -22.05 23.73 23.86
CA HIS A 58 -22.68 23.39 25.14
C HIS A 58 -24.12 22.90 24.93
N GLU A 59 -24.41 21.66 25.31
CA GLU A 59 -25.75 21.07 25.25
C GLU A 59 -26.37 21.01 26.65
N HIS A 60 -27.69 21.15 26.72
CA HIS A 60 -28.42 21.22 27.98
C HIS A 60 -29.18 19.92 28.28
N ASP A 61 -29.29 19.58 29.56
CA ASP A 61 -30.45 18.83 30.03
C ASP A 61 -31.70 19.74 30.11
N ARG A 62 -32.86 19.13 30.37
CA ARG A 62 -34.12 19.87 30.49
C ARG A 62 -34.07 20.99 31.54
N GLY A 63 -33.49 20.72 32.70
CA GLY A 63 -33.43 21.65 33.82
C GLY A 63 -32.46 22.80 33.57
N GLU A 64 -31.33 22.55 32.92
CA GLU A 64 -30.38 23.55 32.46
C GLU A 64 -31.04 24.53 31.49
N LEU A 65 -31.72 24.02 30.47
CA LEU A 65 -32.44 24.84 29.50
C LEU A 65 -33.58 25.64 30.16
N GLU A 66 -34.29 25.04 31.13
CA GLU A 66 -35.32 25.74 31.90
C GLU A 66 -34.75 26.92 32.70
N ARG A 67 -33.60 26.74 33.38
CA ARG A 67 -32.94 27.80 34.14
C ARG A 67 -32.47 28.97 33.27
N LEU A 68 -32.17 28.72 32.00
CA LEU A 68 -31.86 29.77 31.03
C LEU A 68 -33.12 30.52 30.60
N LEU A 69 -34.17 29.80 30.22
CA LEU A 69 -35.41 30.37 29.70
C LEU A 69 -36.16 31.21 30.72
N VAL A 70 -36.24 30.76 31.98
CA VAL A 70 -37.02 31.43 33.04
C VAL A 70 -36.56 32.85 33.35
N ARG A 71 -35.33 33.23 32.97
CA ARG A 71 -34.78 34.58 33.18
C ARG A 71 -35.49 35.65 32.37
N ASN A 72 -35.97 35.30 31.17
CA ASN A 72 -36.58 36.25 30.23
C ASN A 72 -38.03 35.89 29.88
N PHE A 73 -38.40 34.61 30.00
CA PHE A 73 -39.71 34.10 29.61
C PHE A 73 -40.45 33.54 30.83
N SER A 74 -41.47 34.25 31.29
CA SER A 74 -42.24 33.85 32.47
C SER A 74 -43.11 32.62 32.18
N ALA A 75 -43.59 32.47 30.95
CA ALA A 75 -44.44 31.36 30.53
C ALA A 75 -43.76 30.49 29.46
N ARG A 76 -43.86 29.17 29.61
CA ARG A 76 -43.27 28.20 28.68
C ARG A 76 -44.19 27.00 28.53
N ARG A 77 -44.24 26.42 27.33
CA ARG A 77 -44.81 25.10 27.07
C ARG A 77 -43.78 24.21 26.39
N TRP A 78 -43.62 23.02 26.95
CA TRP A 78 -42.61 22.05 26.51
C TRP A 78 -43.24 20.97 25.64
N TYR A 79 -42.52 20.60 24.60
CA TYR A 79 -42.82 19.51 23.70
C TYR A 79 -41.57 18.64 23.56
N ARG A 80 -41.79 17.35 23.31
CA ARG A 80 -40.75 16.34 23.12
C ARG A 80 -40.75 15.92 21.67
N GLN A 81 -39.58 15.90 21.05
CA GLN A 81 -39.42 15.50 19.66
C GLN A 81 -38.42 14.35 19.57
N ARG A 82 -38.80 13.32 18.80
CA ARG A 82 -37.93 12.22 18.40
C ARG A 82 -38.38 11.77 17.02
N ARG A 83 -37.44 11.34 16.17
CA ARG A 83 -37.80 10.62 14.95
C ARG A 83 -38.53 9.34 15.35
N TYR A 84 -39.71 9.14 14.80
CA TYR A 84 -40.55 7.99 15.09
C TYR A 84 -40.60 7.08 13.87
N PHE A 85 -40.37 5.79 14.08
CA PHE A 85 -40.46 4.76 13.06
C PHE A 85 -41.48 3.74 13.53
N GLY A 86 -42.38 3.35 12.63
CA GLY A 86 -43.42 2.38 12.93
C GLY A 86 -44.13 1.92 11.67
N SER A 87 -44.88 0.83 11.80
CA SER A 87 -45.87 0.42 10.82
C SER A 87 -47.22 1.00 11.22
N ALA A 88 -48.02 1.41 10.25
CA ALA A 88 -49.38 1.88 10.47
C ALA A 88 -50.35 0.97 9.72
N ILE A 89 -51.44 0.61 10.40
CA ILE A 89 -52.61 -0.03 9.82
C ILE A 89 -53.76 0.93 10.06
N TRP A 90 -54.50 1.27 9.01
CA TRP A 90 -55.66 2.15 9.12
C TRP A 90 -56.90 1.48 8.53
N ASN A 91 -58.04 1.80 9.12
CA ASN A 91 -59.33 1.39 8.61
C ASN A 91 -59.70 2.23 7.39
N GLU A 92 -59.98 1.59 6.26
CA GLU A 92 -60.43 2.27 5.04
C GLU A 92 -61.75 3.05 5.25
N ALA A 93 -62.63 2.56 6.14
CA ALA A 93 -63.87 3.24 6.50
C ALA A 93 -63.67 4.47 7.42
N GLY A 94 -62.44 4.71 7.87
CA GLY A 94 -62.11 5.75 8.84
C GLY A 94 -62.35 5.35 10.31
N GLY A 95 -62.04 6.27 11.21
CA GLY A 95 -62.18 6.12 12.66
C GLY A 95 -61.44 7.21 13.43
N GLU A 96 -61.91 7.51 14.65
CA GLU A 96 -61.32 8.53 15.53
C GLU A 96 -60.39 7.94 16.60
N LEU A 97 -60.47 6.63 16.83
CA LEU A 97 -59.63 5.94 17.79
C LEU A 97 -58.22 5.76 17.21
N LEU A 98 -57.23 6.27 17.95
CA LEU A 98 -55.82 6.04 17.68
C LEU A 98 -55.22 5.19 18.80
N GLU A 99 -54.47 4.17 18.43
CA GLU A 99 -53.72 3.33 19.34
C GLU A 99 -52.27 3.24 18.91
N ALA A 100 -51.38 2.99 19.87
CA ALA A 100 -49.96 2.78 19.64
C ALA A 100 -49.47 1.62 20.49
N TRP A 101 -48.69 0.74 19.88
CA TRP A 101 -48.19 -0.48 20.50
C TRP A 101 -46.68 -0.60 20.27
N ASN A 102 -45.95 -1.03 21.30
CA ASN A 102 -44.55 -1.40 21.21
C ASN A 102 -44.47 -2.93 21.37
N GLY A 103 -43.74 -3.61 20.50
CA GLY A 103 -43.66 -5.06 20.55
C GLY A 103 -42.44 -5.62 19.84
N GLY A 104 -42.09 -6.84 20.24
CA GLY A 104 -41.09 -7.67 19.57
C GLY A 104 -41.73 -8.91 18.96
N ALA A 105 -40.91 -9.87 18.55
CA ALA A 105 -41.41 -11.10 17.92
C ALA A 105 -42.37 -11.93 18.81
N ALA A 106 -42.30 -11.78 20.14
CA ALA A 106 -43.02 -12.61 21.10
C ALA A 106 -44.19 -11.90 21.83
N SER A 107 -44.23 -10.57 21.86
CA SER A 107 -45.24 -9.82 22.63
C SER A 107 -45.39 -8.38 22.17
N ALA A 108 -46.53 -7.78 22.50
CA ALA A 108 -46.81 -6.37 22.32
C ALA A 108 -47.44 -5.79 23.59
N THR A 109 -47.12 -4.54 23.92
CA THR A 109 -47.68 -3.77 25.03
C THR A 109 -48.08 -2.38 24.54
N PRO A 110 -49.01 -1.68 25.22
CA PRO A 110 -49.32 -0.29 24.89
C PRO A 110 -48.03 0.55 24.86
N ALA A 111 -47.88 1.37 23.82
CA ALA A 111 -46.70 2.20 23.67
C ALA A 111 -46.78 3.42 24.59
N GLU A 112 -45.68 3.68 25.29
CA GLU A 112 -45.44 4.97 25.94
C GLU A 112 -44.55 5.83 25.04
N PRO A 113 -44.76 7.17 24.99
CA PRO A 113 -43.88 8.05 24.25
C PRO A 113 -42.43 7.95 24.75
N PRO A 114 -41.44 7.78 23.86
CA PRO A 114 -40.05 7.66 24.27
C PRO A 114 -39.51 8.98 24.83
N GLU A 115 -38.35 8.90 25.48
CA GLU A 115 -37.62 10.09 25.90
C GLU A 115 -37.26 11.00 24.70
N ALA A 116 -37.27 12.31 24.96
CA ALA A 116 -37.11 13.33 23.94
C ALA A 116 -35.67 13.34 23.43
N MET A 117 -35.47 13.23 22.11
CA MET A 117 -34.16 13.52 21.49
C MET A 117 -33.92 15.03 21.48
N TYR A 118 -34.97 15.80 21.24
CA TYR A 118 -34.96 17.26 21.24
C TYR A 118 -36.13 17.79 22.06
N PHE A 119 -35.89 18.87 22.77
CA PHE A 119 -36.98 19.68 23.32
C PHE A 119 -37.39 20.71 22.27
N VAL A 120 -38.70 20.95 22.18
CA VAL A 120 -39.25 22.13 21.51
C VAL A 120 -40.03 22.91 22.56
N VAL A 121 -39.73 24.19 22.71
CA VAL A 121 -40.31 25.04 23.74
C VAL A 121 -40.94 26.25 23.09
N VAL A 122 -42.22 26.47 23.37
CA VAL A 122 -42.90 27.74 23.08
C VAL A 122 -42.82 28.59 24.34
N ALA A 123 -42.07 29.68 24.30
CA ALA A 123 -41.79 30.55 25.44
C ALA A 123 -42.35 31.96 25.17
N ALA A 124 -42.92 32.58 26.19
CA ALA A 124 -43.57 33.88 26.09
C ALA A 124 -43.19 34.77 27.27
N LEU A 125 -43.23 36.09 27.05
CA LEU A 125 -42.93 37.08 28.10
C LEU A 125 -43.99 37.09 29.21
N ALA A 126 -45.23 36.74 28.87
CA ALA A 126 -46.37 36.64 29.78
C ALA A 126 -47.23 35.40 29.43
N ALA A 127 -48.00 34.91 30.40
CA ALA A 127 -48.79 33.68 30.24
C ALA A 127 -49.91 33.84 29.20
N GLU A 128 -50.47 35.03 29.08
CA GLU A 128 -51.56 35.37 28.16
C GLU A 128 -51.13 35.34 26.69
N ALA A 129 -49.82 35.50 26.44
CA ALA A 129 -49.24 35.43 25.11
C ALA A 129 -48.96 33.99 24.65
N LEU A 130 -49.05 33.01 25.56
CA LEU A 130 -48.83 31.61 25.23
C LEU A 130 -50.04 31.09 24.42
N PRO A 131 -49.85 30.50 23.22
CA PRO A 131 -50.96 29.94 22.44
C PRO A 131 -51.68 28.82 23.22
N PRO A 132 -52.89 28.39 22.83
CA PRO A 132 -53.51 27.20 23.40
C PRO A 132 -52.65 25.95 23.20
N SER A 133 -52.85 24.92 24.03
CA SER A 133 -52.16 23.64 23.84
C SER A 133 -52.55 23.04 22.49
N GLY A 134 -51.54 22.65 21.71
CA GLY A 134 -51.72 21.92 20.46
C GLY A 134 -52.19 20.48 20.67
N PRO A 135 -52.18 19.64 19.62
CA PRO A 135 -52.55 18.23 19.74
C PRO A 135 -51.59 17.49 20.69
N ALA A 136 -52.10 16.41 21.30
CA ALA A 136 -51.29 15.56 22.18
C ALA A 136 -50.09 14.93 21.44
N VAL A 137 -50.28 14.62 20.15
CA VAL A 137 -49.25 14.12 19.24
C VAL A 137 -49.47 14.75 17.86
N SER A 138 -48.38 15.17 17.22
CA SER A 138 -48.38 15.59 15.82
C SER A 138 -47.37 14.73 15.07
N LEU A 139 -47.85 13.94 14.10
CA LEU A 139 -47.02 13.10 13.25
C LEU A 139 -46.86 13.79 11.90
N PHE A 140 -45.62 13.90 11.46
CA PHE A 140 -45.29 14.45 10.15
C PHE A 140 -44.47 13.42 9.37
N SER A 141 -44.94 13.11 8.16
CA SER A 141 -44.20 12.35 7.17
C SER A 141 -44.36 13.04 5.83
N ASP A 142 -43.35 12.90 4.97
CA ASP A 142 -43.48 13.36 3.60
C ASP A 142 -44.39 12.42 2.80
N ILE A 143 -45.22 12.98 1.91
CA ILE A 143 -46.24 12.21 1.18
C ILE A 143 -45.62 11.22 0.19
N ALA A 144 -44.40 11.50 -0.28
CA ALA A 144 -43.68 10.68 -1.24
C ALA A 144 -42.90 9.53 -0.57
N GLY A 145 -42.85 9.47 0.76
CA GLY A 145 -42.06 8.48 1.51
C GLY A 145 -40.56 8.59 1.24
N THR A 146 -40.07 9.78 0.92
CA THR A 146 -38.69 10.11 0.58
C THR A 146 -37.74 9.76 1.71
N GLU A 147 -38.10 10.09 2.97
CA GLU A 147 -37.24 9.78 4.10
C GLU A 147 -37.13 8.28 4.35
N LEU A 148 -38.21 7.53 4.14
CA LEU A 148 -38.19 6.07 4.26
C LEU A 148 -37.36 5.44 3.14
N SER A 149 -37.58 5.88 1.89
CA SER A 149 -36.81 5.43 0.72
C SER A 149 -35.32 5.73 0.87
N ARG A 150 -34.96 6.86 1.47
CA ARG A 150 -33.56 7.20 1.76
C ARG A 150 -32.93 6.24 2.76
N LEU A 151 -33.66 5.86 3.81
CA LEU A 151 -33.18 4.89 4.80
C LEU A 151 -33.03 3.49 4.20
N ASP A 152 -33.99 3.07 3.37
CA ASP A 152 -33.92 1.78 2.66
C ASP A 152 -32.72 1.74 1.69
N ALA A 153 -32.49 2.83 0.95
CA ALA A 153 -31.32 2.96 0.08
C ALA A 153 -30.00 2.89 0.86
N GLN A 154 -29.91 3.59 2.00
CA GLN A 154 -28.73 3.50 2.87
C GLN A 154 -28.49 2.07 3.39
N ALA A 155 -29.55 1.34 3.75
CA ALA A 155 -29.43 -0.06 4.15
C ALA A 155 -28.95 -0.95 3.00
N GLN A 156 -29.43 -0.72 1.78
CA GLN A 156 -28.96 -1.44 0.59
C GLN A 156 -27.49 -1.12 0.27
N ASP A 157 -27.07 0.13 0.39
CA ASP A 157 -25.68 0.55 0.19
C ASP A 157 -24.74 -0.10 1.20
N LEU A 158 -25.15 -0.23 2.48
CA LEU A 158 -24.39 -0.94 3.49
C LEU A 158 -24.20 -2.42 3.14
N LEU A 159 -25.25 -3.11 2.70
CA LEU A 159 -25.16 -4.51 2.25
C LEU A 159 -24.27 -4.69 1.03
N ARG A 160 -24.34 -3.74 0.09
CA ARG A 160 -23.47 -3.71 -1.09
C ARG A 160 -22.02 -3.51 -0.69
N LEU A 161 -21.73 -2.58 0.22
CA LEU A 161 -20.38 -2.29 0.69
C LEU A 161 -19.77 -3.50 1.42
N ASP A 162 -20.54 -4.17 2.26
CA ASP A 162 -20.12 -5.43 2.91
C ASP A 162 -19.75 -6.52 1.88
N SER A 163 -20.54 -6.64 0.81
CA SER A 163 -20.26 -7.58 -0.27
C SER A 163 -18.96 -7.24 -1.02
N LEU A 164 -18.74 -5.96 -1.32
CA LEU A 164 -17.51 -5.48 -1.98
C LEU A 164 -16.27 -5.67 -1.09
N LEU A 165 -16.39 -5.43 0.22
CA LEU A 165 -15.30 -5.67 1.17
C LEU A 165 -14.90 -7.15 1.17
N LYS A 166 -15.87 -8.06 1.22
CA LYS A 166 -15.63 -9.50 1.15
C LYS A 166 -14.96 -9.93 -0.17
N GLU A 167 -15.37 -9.34 -1.29
CA GLU A 167 -14.73 -9.61 -2.58
C GLU A 167 -13.29 -9.12 -2.61
N ARG A 168 -13.04 -7.91 -2.11
CA ARG A 168 -11.70 -7.34 -2.01
C ARG A 168 -10.80 -8.20 -1.12
N ASP A 169 -11.30 -8.68 0.02
CA ASP A 169 -10.50 -9.50 0.92
C ASP A 169 -10.11 -10.84 0.27
N ARG A 170 -11.03 -11.49 -0.46
CA ARG A 170 -10.70 -12.69 -1.26
C ARG A 170 -9.66 -12.41 -2.36
N ALA A 171 -9.76 -11.26 -3.01
CA ALA A 171 -8.80 -10.88 -4.05
C ALA A 171 -7.41 -10.66 -3.43
N LEU A 172 -7.33 -10.03 -2.27
CA LEU A 172 -6.08 -9.90 -1.52
C LEU A 172 -5.50 -11.24 -1.08
N ASP A 173 -6.31 -12.16 -0.57
CA ASP A 173 -5.86 -13.49 -0.19
C ASP A 173 -5.26 -14.22 -1.41
N THR A 174 -5.93 -14.13 -2.56
CA THR A 174 -5.45 -14.72 -3.82
C THR A 174 -4.15 -14.09 -4.28
N GLN A 175 -4.02 -12.76 -4.23
CA GLN A 175 -2.79 -12.06 -4.58
C GLN A 175 -1.65 -12.39 -3.63
N SER A 176 -1.94 -12.52 -2.33
CA SER A 176 -0.95 -12.86 -1.31
C SER A 176 -0.41 -14.27 -1.55
N ALA A 177 -1.29 -15.25 -1.79
CA ALA A 177 -0.89 -16.60 -2.16
C ALA A 177 -0.09 -16.64 -3.49
N HIS A 178 -0.43 -15.79 -4.45
CA HIS A 178 0.33 -15.68 -5.70
C HIS A 178 1.74 -15.11 -5.49
N ILE A 179 1.89 -14.09 -4.64
CA ILE A 179 3.18 -13.52 -4.28
C ILE A 179 4.04 -14.57 -3.58
N GLU A 180 3.49 -15.29 -2.59
CA GLU A 180 4.20 -16.38 -1.90
C GLU A 180 4.70 -17.44 -2.90
N HIS A 181 3.85 -17.84 -3.84
CA HIS A 181 4.24 -18.79 -4.90
C HIS A 181 5.35 -18.25 -5.80
N LEU A 182 5.32 -16.96 -6.16
CA LEU A 182 6.37 -16.33 -6.96
C LEU A 182 7.69 -16.25 -6.19
N GLU A 183 7.65 -15.96 -4.89
CA GLU A 183 8.83 -15.93 -4.02
C GLU A 183 9.48 -17.32 -3.94
N GLU A 184 8.69 -18.39 -3.80
CA GLU A 184 9.19 -19.77 -3.85
C GLU A 184 9.86 -20.09 -5.20
N LEU A 185 9.25 -19.67 -6.31
CA LEU A 185 9.79 -19.89 -7.64
C LEU A 185 11.11 -19.13 -7.87
N VAL A 186 11.19 -17.89 -7.39
CA VAL A 186 12.42 -17.09 -7.44
C VAL A 186 13.52 -17.76 -6.63
N ALA A 187 13.24 -18.19 -5.39
CA ALA A 187 14.21 -18.90 -4.55
C ALA A 187 14.65 -20.24 -5.16
N PHE A 188 13.77 -20.97 -5.84
CA PHE A 188 14.12 -22.17 -6.59
C PHE A 188 15.04 -21.85 -7.78
N ARG A 189 14.71 -20.83 -8.57
CA ARG A 189 15.52 -20.42 -9.71
C ARG A 189 16.91 -19.96 -9.29
N GLU A 190 17.02 -19.24 -8.18
CA GLU A 190 18.29 -18.76 -7.65
C GLU A 190 19.21 -19.92 -7.26
N ARG A 191 18.67 -21.00 -6.67
CA ARG A 191 19.43 -22.23 -6.43
C ARG A 191 19.99 -22.86 -7.71
N ILE A 192 19.18 -22.94 -8.77
CA ILE A 192 19.63 -23.47 -10.07
C ILE A 192 20.73 -22.60 -10.67
N VAL A 193 20.60 -21.28 -10.58
CA VAL A 193 21.62 -20.35 -11.10
C VAL A 193 22.94 -20.56 -10.38
N VAL A 194 22.93 -20.62 -9.04
CA VAL A 194 24.13 -20.89 -8.23
C VAL A 194 24.78 -22.23 -8.61
N GLU A 195 23.98 -23.28 -8.79
CA GLU A 195 24.50 -24.59 -9.22
C GLU A 195 25.14 -24.53 -10.62
N ARG A 196 24.46 -23.89 -11.58
CA ARG A 196 24.98 -23.73 -12.95
C ARG A 196 26.26 -22.90 -13.00
N ASP A 197 26.34 -21.82 -12.22
CA ASP A 197 27.53 -21.00 -12.15
C ASP A 197 28.71 -21.78 -11.57
N GLY A 198 28.46 -22.63 -10.57
CA GLY A 198 29.45 -23.58 -10.03
C GLY A 198 29.94 -24.58 -11.08
N GLN A 199 29.02 -25.19 -11.85
CA GLN A 199 29.36 -26.11 -12.94
C GLN A 199 30.17 -25.41 -14.05
N LEU A 200 29.78 -24.21 -14.44
CA LEU A 200 30.49 -23.41 -15.44
C LEU A 200 31.90 -23.04 -14.97
N ALA A 201 32.06 -22.66 -13.69
CA ALA A 201 33.35 -22.38 -13.10
C ALA A 201 34.27 -23.62 -13.12
N ALA A 202 33.73 -24.80 -12.80
CA ALA A 202 34.47 -26.06 -12.85
C ALA A 202 34.92 -26.41 -14.28
N ILE A 203 34.01 -26.32 -15.26
CA ILE A 203 34.33 -26.57 -16.68
C ILE A 203 35.38 -25.58 -17.19
N ASN A 204 35.28 -24.30 -16.84
CA ASN A 204 36.25 -23.28 -17.24
C ASN A 204 37.64 -23.56 -16.63
N ALA A 205 37.70 -23.96 -15.36
CA ALA A 205 38.96 -24.33 -14.72
C ALA A 205 39.61 -25.56 -15.39
N GLU A 206 38.83 -26.59 -15.71
CA GLU A 206 39.32 -27.76 -16.44
C GLU A 206 39.82 -27.38 -17.84
N ARG A 207 39.08 -26.54 -18.56
CA ARG A 207 39.46 -26.03 -19.87
C ARG A 207 40.76 -25.22 -19.82
N GLU A 208 40.98 -24.42 -18.78
CA GLU A 208 42.24 -23.71 -18.57
C GLU A 208 43.41 -24.67 -18.35
N ILE A 209 43.22 -25.73 -17.55
CA ILE A 209 44.25 -26.76 -17.32
C ILE A 209 44.62 -27.43 -18.65
N ILE A 210 43.62 -27.92 -19.39
CA ILE A 210 43.83 -28.56 -20.71
C ILE A 210 44.53 -27.61 -21.67
N THR A 211 44.16 -26.32 -21.67
CA THR A 211 44.79 -25.31 -22.54
C THR A 211 46.26 -25.13 -22.18
N ARG A 212 46.61 -25.02 -20.89
CA ARG A 212 48.01 -24.92 -20.44
C ARG A 212 48.83 -26.15 -20.78
N GLU A 213 48.26 -27.35 -20.64
CA GLU A 213 48.92 -28.60 -21.01
C GLU A 213 49.17 -28.67 -22.52
N ARG A 214 48.18 -28.31 -23.33
CA ARG A 214 48.32 -28.20 -24.79
C ARG A 214 49.42 -27.22 -25.18
N ASP A 215 49.46 -26.04 -24.57
CA ASP A 215 50.45 -25.01 -24.90
C ASP A 215 51.88 -25.45 -24.50
N ARG A 216 52.03 -26.17 -23.38
CA ARG A 216 53.29 -26.81 -22.98
C ARG A 216 53.71 -27.89 -23.97
N ALA A 217 52.77 -28.75 -24.39
CA ALA A 217 53.04 -29.81 -25.36
C ALA A 217 53.45 -29.23 -26.72
N GLN A 218 52.78 -28.17 -27.19
CA GLN A 218 53.15 -27.46 -28.41
C GLN A 218 54.55 -26.82 -28.32
N SER A 219 54.87 -26.19 -27.20
CA SER A 219 56.20 -25.59 -26.98
C SER A 219 57.30 -26.66 -26.95
N ALA A 220 57.05 -27.79 -26.29
CA ALA A 220 57.96 -28.92 -26.27
C ALA A 220 58.16 -29.50 -27.68
N HIS A 221 57.08 -29.68 -28.44
CA HIS A 221 57.12 -30.16 -29.82
C HIS A 221 57.90 -29.22 -30.75
N ALA A 222 57.70 -27.91 -30.63
CA ALA A 222 58.47 -26.91 -31.38
C ALA A 222 59.97 -26.95 -31.03
N ALA A 223 60.31 -27.16 -29.75
CA ALA A 223 61.70 -27.29 -29.32
C ALA A 223 62.36 -28.57 -29.88
N THR A 224 61.66 -29.71 -29.91
CA THR A 224 62.15 -30.94 -30.54
C THR A 224 62.33 -30.77 -32.04
N GLU A 225 61.34 -30.19 -32.75
CA GLU A 225 61.45 -29.88 -34.18
C GLU A 225 62.69 -29.01 -34.47
N HIS A 226 62.91 -27.96 -33.67
CA HIS A 226 64.08 -27.08 -33.83
C HIS A 226 65.39 -27.83 -33.58
N ALA A 227 65.46 -28.66 -32.53
CA ALA A 227 66.64 -29.48 -32.24
C ALA A 227 66.92 -30.51 -33.34
N LEU A 228 65.88 -31.11 -33.92
CA LEU A 228 65.98 -32.07 -35.02
C LEU A 228 66.46 -31.37 -36.30
N GLY A 229 65.98 -30.15 -36.56
CA GLY A 229 66.49 -29.28 -37.62
C GLY A 229 67.97 -28.94 -37.43
N ALA A 230 68.38 -28.57 -36.21
CA ALA A 230 69.79 -28.31 -35.89
C ALA A 230 70.66 -29.56 -36.11
N GLN A 231 70.24 -30.73 -35.63
CA GLN A 231 70.95 -31.98 -35.89
C GLN A 231 71.05 -32.32 -37.37
N ARG A 232 69.99 -32.11 -38.17
CA ARG A 232 70.08 -32.28 -39.63
C ARG A 232 71.12 -31.36 -40.24
N THR A 233 71.14 -30.08 -39.88
CA THR A 233 72.15 -29.15 -40.40
C THR A 233 73.57 -29.54 -40.01
N GLU A 234 73.75 -30.09 -38.80
CA GLU A 234 75.04 -30.58 -38.33
C GLU A 234 75.46 -31.87 -39.03
N PHE A 235 74.52 -32.79 -39.28
CA PHE A 235 74.73 -33.98 -40.09
C PHE A 235 75.17 -33.59 -41.52
N ASP A 236 74.45 -32.67 -42.18
CA ASP A 236 74.81 -32.17 -43.52
C ASP A 236 76.18 -31.48 -43.53
N ARG A 237 76.58 -30.84 -42.43
CA ARG A 237 77.92 -30.24 -42.29
C ARG A 237 79.00 -31.31 -42.16
N LEU A 238 78.77 -32.32 -41.33
CA LEU A 238 79.68 -33.44 -41.13
C LEU A 238 79.83 -34.27 -42.41
N GLU A 239 78.73 -34.51 -43.12
CA GLU A 239 78.73 -35.19 -44.42
C GLU A 239 79.57 -34.42 -45.44
N ARG A 240 79.36 -33.10 -45.59
CA ARG A 240 80.19 -32.25 -46.45
C ARG A 240 81.67 -32.27 -46.04
N ALA A 241 81.97 -32.28 -44.74
CA ALA A 241 83.33 -32.36 -44.25
C ALA A 241 83.97 -33.72 -44.56
N LEU A 242 83.20 -34.81 -44.45
CA LEU A 242 83.63 -36.16 -44.81
C LEU A 242 83.92 -36.26 -46.31
N THR A 243 82.99 -35.81 -47.17
CA THR A 243 83.20 -35.77 -48.62
C THR A 243 84.44 -34.94 -48.99
N ALA A 244 84.66 -33.81 -48.31
CA ALA A 244 85.87 -33.02 -48.50
C ALA A 244 87.14 -33.78 -48.08
N GLN A 245 87.12 -34.51 -46.97
CA GLN A 245 88.23 -35.38 -46.56
C GLN A 245 88.46 -36.52 -47.55
N GLU A 246 87.40 -37.18 -48.04
CA GLU A 246 87.48 -38.21 -49.07
C GLU A 246 88.11 -37.66 -50.35
N HIS A 247 87.71 -36.47 -50.80
CA HIS A 247 88.36 -35.79 -51.92
C HIS A 247 89.84 -35.49 -51.65
N ILE A 248 90.21 -35.09 -50.43
CA ILE A 248 91.61 -34.87 -50.04
C ILE A 248 92.40 -36.19 -50.06
N ILE A 249 91.83 -37.28 -49.54
CA ILE A 249 92.46 -38.60 -49.52
C ILE A 249 92.62 -39.12 -50.95
N ALA A 250 91.59 -39.03 -51.78
CA ALA A 250 91.64 -39.39 -53.20
C ALA A 250 92.68 -38.57 -53.95
N TYR A 251 92.76 -37.25 -53.71
CA TYR A 251 93.81 -36.40 -54.26
C TYR A 251 95.20 -36.86 -53.82
N ARG A 252 95.39 -37.20 -52.53
CA ARG A 252 96.66 -37.73 -51.99
C ARG A 252 97.05 -39.10 -52.55
N GLN A 253 96.10 -39.87 -53.06
CA GLN A 253 96.31 -41.16 -53.72
C GLN A 253 96.63 -41.02 -55.22
N THR A 254 96.53 -39.83 -55.81
CA THR A 254 96.90 -39.63 -57.23
C THR A 254 98.42 -39.52 -57.44
N LEU A 255 98.89 -39.99 -58.60
CA LEU A 255 100.28 -39.89 -59.08
C LEU A 255 100.82 -38.44 -59.06
N ARG A 256 99.97 -37.44 -59.32
CA ARG A 256 100.33 -36.01 -59.25
C ARG A 256 100.74 -35.57 -57.83
N TRP A 257 100.11 -36.08 -56.79
CA TRP A 257 100.45 -35.73 -55.40
C TRP A 257 101.78 -36.36 -54.98
N TRP A 258 102.03 -37.61 -55.36
CA TRP A 258 103.30 -38.30 -55.14
C TRP A 258 104.47 -37.66 -55.90
N LEU A 259 104.22 -37.07 -57.08
CA LEU A 259 105.21 -36.28 -57.83
C LEU A 259 105.48 -34.89 -57.20
N ALA A 260 104.48 -34.26 -56.60
CA ALA A 260 104.63 -32.97 -55.90
C ALA A 260 105.21 -33.12 -54.47
N LEU A 261 105.12 -34.31 -53.88
CA LEU A 261 105.57 -34.63 -52.53
C LEU A 261 107.05 -34.31 -52.23
N PRO A 262 108.01 -34.61 -53.13
CA PRO A 262 109.41 -34.28 -52.91
C PRO A 262 109.61 -32.77 -52.77
N TRP A 263 108.92 -31.97 -53.59
CA TRP A 263 108.96 -30.50 -53.53
C TRP A 263 108.27 -29.92 -52.29
N LEU A 264 107.15 -30.51 -51.87
CA LEU A 264 106.46 -30.08 -50.64
C LEU A 264 107.27 -30.43 -49.39
N ARG A 265 107.92 -31.60 -49.36
CA ARG A 265 108.87 -31.99 -48.30
C ARG A 265 110.14 -31.13 -48.33
N LEU A 266 110.62 -30.74 -49.52
CA LEU A 266 111.71 -29.78 -49.64
C LEU A 266 111.30 -28.42 -49.06
N LYS A 267 110.09 -27.93 -49.35
CA LYS A 267 109.56 -26.65 -48.85
C LYS A 267 109.31 -26.66 -47.34
N LEU A 268 108.76 -27.74 -46.79
CA LEU A 268 108.57 -27.93 -45.34
C LEU A 268 109.90 -28.17 -44.61
N TRP A 269 110.87 -28.85 -45.24
CA TRP A 269 112.23 -28.97 -44.74
C TRP A 269 112.95 -27.62 -44.77
N TRP A 270 112.77 -26.81 -45.82
CA TRP A 270 113.29 -25.44 -45.91
C TRP A 270 112.63 -24.51 -44.87
N GLN A 271 111.34 -24.70 -44.57
CA GLN A 271 110.66 -23.99 -43.48
C GLN A 271 111.09 -24.46 -42.08
N ARG A 272 111.51 -25.73 -41.91
CA ARG A 272 112.13 -26.22 -40.66
C ARG A 272 113.60 -25.81 -40.51
N VAL A 273 114.35 -25.69 -41.60
CA VAL A 273 115.76 -25.21 -41.59
C VAL A 273 115.85 -23.69 -41.43
N ARG A 274 114.75 -22.95 -41.69
CA ARG A 274 114.57 -21.54 -41.31
C ARG A 274 113.77 -21.33 -40.03
N GLY A 275 113.52 -22.40 -39.27
CA GLY A 275 112.73 -22.38 -38.05
C GLY A 275 113.50 -22.95 -36.86
N THR A 276 114.68 -22.40 -36.60
CA THR A 276 115.15 -22.05 -35.25
C THR A 276 115.04 -20.53 -35.13
#